data_AF-A0A1H9ZIW0-F1
#
_entry.id   AF-A0A1H9ZIW0-F1
#
_cell.length_a   1.000
_cell.length_b   1.000
_cell.length_c   1.000
_cell.angle_alpha   90.00
_cell.angle_beta   90.00
_cell.angle_gamma   90.00
#
_symmetry.space_group_name_H-M   'P 1'
#
loop_
_entity.id
_entity.type
_entity.pdbx_description
1 polymer ?
#
loop_
_entity_poly.entity_id
_entity_poly.type
_entity_poly.pdbx_seq_one_letter_code
_entity_poly.pdbx_strand_id
1 'polypeptide(L)'
;MRQYLDLCKRIVEQGEWVENKRTGIRCLTVINAELEYDVANNKFPLITTRKSYYKAAIAELLGYLRGYDNAAQFRAIGCNTWNANANDNEAWLNNPNRKGEDDMGRVYGVQGRAWQKPDGTPLDQLKKIIDNLSNGVDDRGEILSFYNPGEFELGCLRPCMHTHT
;
A
#
# COMPACT_ATOMS: atom_id res chain seq x y z
N MET A 1 5.98 15.35 14.32
CA MET A 1 6.18 14.18 15.21
C MET A 1 5.18 14.12 16.36
N ARG A 2 4.84 15.25 16.99
CA ARG A 2 3.81 15.33 18.04
C ARG A 2 2.48 14.67 17.64
N GLN A 3 1.96 14.93 16.43
CA GLN A 3 0.75 14.30 15.90
C GLN A 3 0.75 12.75 15.96
N TYR A 4 1.88 12.11 15.61
CA TYR A 4 2.02 10.65 15.69
C TYR A 4 1.97 10.16 17.14
N LEU A 5 2.67 10.84 18.05
CA LEU A 5 2.67 10.47 19.47
C LEU A 5 1.31 10.70 20.14
N ASP A 6 0.63 11.79 19.77
CA ASP A 6 -0.71 12.10 20.26
C ASP A 6 -1.72 11.05 19.77
N LEU A 7 -1.60 10.57 18.52
CA LEU A 7 -2.39 9.44 18.04
C LEU A 7 -2.10 8.15 18.82
N CYS A 8 -0.83 7.81 19.04
CA CYS A 8 -0.47 6.64 19.85
C CYS A 8 -1.05 6.72 21.26
N LYS A 9 -0.97 7.90 21.89
CA LYS A 9 -1.55 8.15 23.22
C LYS A 9 -3.08 7.98 23.19
N ARG A 10 -3.77 8.56 22.21
CA ARG A 10 -5.22 8.41 22.03
C ARG A 10 -5.63 6.95 21.87
N ILE A 11 -4.88 6.15 21.11
CA ILE A 11 -5.16 4.71 20.96
C ILE A 11 -5.09 4.01 22.32
N VAL A 12 -4.07 4.28 23.13
CA VAL A 12 -3.90 3.65 24.44
C VAL A 12 -4.98 4.09 25.44
N GLU A 13 -5.31 5.38 25.48
CA GLU A 13 -6.23 5.94 26.47
C GLU A 13 -7.71 5.74 26.13
N GLN A 14 -8.05 5.69 24.84
CA GLN A 14 -9.45 5.77 24.36
C GLN A 14 -9.83 4.63 23.40
N GLY A 15 -8.90 3.76 23.03
CA GLY A 15 -9.18 2.71 22.06
C GLY A 15 -10.13 1.64 22.59
N GLU A 16 -10.89 1.04 21.68
CA GLU A 16 -11.75 -0.10 21.96
C GLU A 16 -11.07 -1.39 21.47
N TRP A 17 -11.23 -2.47 22.23
CA TRP A 17 -10.69 -3.77 21.84
C TRP A 17 -11.56 -4.40 20.76
N VAL A 18 -10.97 -4.61 19.58
CA VAL A 18 -11.62 -5.27 18.44
C VAL A 18 -10.90 -6.58 18.15
N GLU A 19 -11.64 -7.68 18.04
CA GLU A 19 -11.10 -8.98 17.67
C GLU A 19 -10.99 -9.10 16.15
N ASN A 20 -9.79 -9.40 15.65
CA ASN A 20 -9.57 -9.66 14.24
C ASN A 20 -9.65 -11.16 13.94
N LYS A 21 -10.82 -11.62 13.49
CA LYS A 21 -11.07 -13.04 13.16
C LYS A 21 -10.09 -13.64 12.14
N ARG A 22 -9.52 -12.82 11.24
CA ARG A 22 -8.54 -13.29 10.22
C ARG A 22 -7.19 -13.62 10.84
N THR A 23 -6.81 -12.96 11.92
CA THR A 23 -5.48 -13.10 12.54
C THR A 23 -5.51 -13.71 13.93
N GLY A 24 -6.68 -13.77 14.58
CA GLY A 24 -6.85 -14.17 15.98
C GLY A 24 -6.32 -13.13 16.99
N ILE A 25 -5.82 -11.98 16.53
CA ILE A 25 -5.24 -10.94 17.39
C ILE A 25 -6.29 -9.88 17.73
N ARG A 26 -6.33 -9.48 19.00
CA ARG A 26 -7.11 -8.32 19.45
C ARG A 26 -6.32 -7.05 19.21
N CYS A 27 -6.96 -6.06 18.58
CA CYS A 27 -6.38 -4.75 18.31
C CYS A 27 -7.07 -3.67 19.14
N LEU A 28 -6.29 -2.83 19.80
CA LEU A 28 -6.81 -1.62 20.43
C LEU A 28 -7.01 -0.56 19.33
N THR A 29 -8.24 -0.13 19.12
CA THR A 29 -8.65 0.55 17.89
C THR A 29 -9.35 1.87 18.18
N VAL A 30 -9.01 2.90 17.41
CA VAL A 30 -9.79 4.15 17.33
C VAL A 30 -10.25 4.34 15.88
N ILE A 31 -11.41 4.96 15.71
CA ILE A 31 -11.91 5.32 14.38
C ILE A 31 -11.43 6.73 14.03
N ASN A 32 -10.94 6.86 12.81
CA ASN A 32 -10.42 8.06 12.17
C ASN A 32 -9.22 8.72 12.87
N ALA A 33 -8.20 9.02 12.07
CA ALA A 33 -7.08 9.86 12.46
C ALA A 33 -6.57 10.59 11.22
N GLU A 34 -6.23 11.86 11.40
CA GLU A 34 -5.70 12.71 10.35
C GLU A 34 -4.33 13.23 10.80
N LEU A 35 -3.36 13.17 9.89
CA LEU A 35 -2.00 13.61 10.13
C LEU A 35 -1.55 14.43 8.93
N GLU A 36 -1.05 15.63 9.19
CA GLU A 36 -0.57 16.55 8.18
C GLU A 36 0.93 16.82 8.40
N TYR A 37 1.71 16.75 7.33
CA TYR A 37 3.15 16.95 7.38
C TYR A 37 3.61 17.94 6.31
N ASP A 38 4.32 18.98 6.74
CA ASP A 38 5.02 19.89 5.83
C ASP A 38 6.24 19.18 5.22
N VAL A 39 6.25 19.06 3.89
CA VAL A 39 7.33 18.49 3.09
C VAL A 39 8.07 19.54 2.25
N ALA A 40 7.70 20.81 2.37
CA ALA A 40 8.41 21.90 1.70
C ALA A 40 9.82 22.07 2.27
N ASN A 41 10.70 22.73 1.50
CA ASN A 41 12.05 23.08 1.93
C ASN A 41 12.87 21.87 2.43
N ASN A 42 12.76 20.73 1.74
CA ASN A 42 13.45 19.47 2.07
C ASN A 42 13.12 18.90 3.47
N LYS A 43 11.94 19.22 4.03
CA LYS A 43 11.46 18.56 5.23
C LYS A 43 10.97 17.16 4.88
N PHE A 44 11.34 16.18 5.71
CA PHE A 44 10.93 14.80 5.53
C PHE A 44 10.36 14.24 6.85
N PRO A 45 9.10 13.77 6.87
CA PRO A 45 8.40 13.39 8.10
C PRO A 45 8.82 11.99 8.62
N LEU A 46 10.11 11.76 8.77
CA LEU A 46 10.63 10.51 9.35
C LEU A 46 10.47 10.52 10.87
N ILE A 47 9.91 9.44 11.42
CA ILE A 47 9.79 9.28 12.87
C ILE A 47 11.18 9.13 13.49
N THR A 48 11.47 9.99 14.48
CA THR A 48 12.76 10.06 15.18
C THR A 48 12.72 9.48 16.60
N THR A 49 11.54 9.25 17.17
CA THR A 49 11.38 8.65 18.52
C THR A 49 11.66 7.14 18.54
N ARG A 50 11.82 6.53 17.38
CA ARG A 50 12.30 5.16 17.20
C ARG A 50 13.05 5.06 15.87
N LYS A 51 13.91 4.04 15.74
CA LYS A 51 14.56 3.74 14.46
C LYS A 51 13.50 3.37 13.41
N SER A 52 13.58 4.02 12.25
CA SER A 52 12.73 3.75 11.09
C SER A 52 13.49 2.91 10.06
N TYR A 53 12.83 1.89 9.50
CA TYR A 53 13.39 1.01 8.46
C TYR A 53 13.21 1.60 7.06
N TYR A 54 13.65 2.85 6.86
CA TYR A 54 13.35 3.64 5.68
C TYR A 54 13.87 3.04 4.36
N LYS A 55 14.98 2.29 4.39
CA LYS A 55 15.53 1.62 3.19
C LYS A 55 14.53 0.63 2.60
N ALA A 56 13.89 -0.19 3.45
CA ALA A 56 12.89 -1.15 3.02
C ALA A 56 11.62 -0.45 2.50
N ALA A 57 11.20 0.65 3.14
CA ALA A 57 10.06 1.45 2.68
C ALA A 57 10.31 2.09 1.30
N ILE A 58 11.52 2.62 1.06
CA ILE A 58 11.92 3.13 -0.26
C ILE A 58 11.92 1.99 -1.29
N ALA A 59 12.50 0.84 -0.96
CA ALA A 59 12.50 -0.34 -1.84
C ALA A 59 11.06 -0.81 -2.16
N GLU A 60 10.17 -0.82 -1.18
CA GLU A 60 8.75 -1.15 -1.38
C GLU A 60 8.06 -0.18 -2.34
N LEU A 61 8.22 1.13 -2.11
CA LEU A 61 7.70 2.16 -3.02
C LEU A 61 8.23 1.96 -4.45
N LEU A 62 9.53 1.71 -4.61
CA LEU A 62 10.11 1.44 -5.92
C LEU A 62 9.51 0.19 -6.59
N GLY A 63 9.17 -0.85 -5.81
CA GLY A 63 8.45 -2.01 -6.31
C GLY A 63 7.05 -1.66 -6.82
N TYR A 64 6.32 -0.83 -6.09
CA TYR A 64 5.01 -0.32 -6.54
C TYR A 64 5.13 0.52 -7.81
N LEU A 65 6.09 1.45 -7.86
CA LEU A 65 6.35 2.27 -9.05
C LEU A 65 6.73 1.42 -10.26
N ARG A 66 7.43 0.30 -10.06
CA ARG A 66 7.77 -0.66 -11.14
C ARG A 66 6.65 -1.61 -11.53
N GLY A 67 5.54 -1.63 -10.78
CA GLY A 67 4.42 -2.52 -11.04
C GLY A 67 4.69 -3.99 -10.69
N TYR A 68 5.58 -4.26 -9.74
CA TYR A 68 5.91 -5.63 -9.32
C TYR A 68 4.70 -6.36 -8.71
N ASP A 69 4.56 -7.63 -9.07
CA ASP A 69 3.53 -8.56 -8.60
C ASP A 69 4.10 -9.82 -7.95
N ASN A 70 5.41 -9.84 -7.70
CA ASN A 70 6.11 -11.00 -7.16
C ASN A 70 7.07 -10.60 -6.02
N ALA A 71 6.96 -11.28 -4.88
CA ALA A 71 7.72 -10.97 -3.67
C ALA A 71 9.24 -11.13 -3.87
N ALA A 72 9.70 -12.03 -4.76
CA ALA A 72 11.12 -12.15 -5.08
C ALA A 72 11.69 -10.88 -5.71
N GLN A 73 10.90 -10.15 -6.52
CA GLN A 73 11.32 -8.87 -7.10
C GLN A 73 11.48 -7.81 -6.03
N PHE A 74 10.59 -7.77 -5.03
CA PHE A 74 10.73 -6.90 -3.87
C PHE A 74 11.98 -7.27 -3.04
N ARG A 75 12.20 -8.57 -2.79
CA ARG A 75 13.40 -9.03 -2.05
C ARG A 75 14.69 -8.64 -2.76
N ALA A 76 14.74 -8.76 -4.08
CA ALA A 76 15.91 -8.42 -4.89
C ALA A 76 16.32 -6.94 -4.75
N ILE A 77 15.37 -6.05 -4.44
CA ILE A 77 15.64 -4.63 -4.19
C ILE A 77 15.72 -4.26 -2.69
N GLY A 78 15.77 -5.27 -1.80
CA GLY A 78 15.94 -5.08 -0.35
C GLY A 78 14.62 -4.93 0.42
N CYS A 79 13.49 -5.33 -0.14
CA CYS A 79 12.18 -5.30 0.50
C CYS A 79 11.64 -6.72 0.77
N ASN A 80 11.54 -7.09 2.05
CA ASN A 80 11.06 -8.41 2.48
C ASN A 80 9.62 -8.39 3.02
N THR A 81 8.93 -7.24 2.99
CA THR A 81 7.62 -7.05 3.65
C THR A 81 6.52 -7.94 3.07
N TRP A 82 6.67 -8.36 1.81
CA TRP A 82 5.67 -9.13 1.07
C TRP A 82 5.79 -10.65 1.20
N ASN A 83 6.90 -11.15 1.75
CA ASN A 83 7.18 -12.59 1.80
C ASN A 83 6.06 -13.37 2.49
N ALA A 84 5.66 -12.93 3.68
CA ALA A 84 4.64 -13.62 4.46
C ALA A 84 3.26 -13.60 3.77
N ASN A 85 2.90 -12.50 3.12
CA ASN A 85 1.63 -12.43 2.40
C ASN A 85 1.60 -13.31 1.15
N ALA A 86 2.72 -13.43 0.44
CA ALA A 86 2.82 -14.26 -0.76
C ALA A 86 2.95 -15.76 -0.46
N ASN A 87 3.58 -16.11 0.66
CA ASN A 87 4.03 -17.49 0.94
C ASN A 87 3.50 -18.12 2.23
N ASP A 88 2.99 -17.34 3.19
CA ASP A 88 2.51 -17.87 4.48
C ASP A 88 0.99 -17.65 4.70
N ASN A 89 0.33 -16.88 3.82
CA ASN A 89 -1.10 -16.62 3.90
C ASN A 89 -1.90 -17.78 3.31
N GLU A 90 -2.47 -18.65 4.16
CA GLU A 90 -3.27 -19.82 3.73
C GLU A 90 -4.38 -19.49 2.73
N ALA A 91 -5.07 -18.35 2.91
CA ALA A 91 -6.14 -17.96 1.99
C ALA A 91 -5.61 -17.64 0.59
N TRP A 92 -4.38 -17.13 0.51
CA TRP A 92 -3.71 -16.88 -0.76
C TRP A 92 -3.07 -18.15 -1.33
N LEU A 93 -2.40 -18.95 -0.50
CA LEU A 93 -1.80 -20.24 -0.89
C LEU A 93 -2.82 -21.18 -1.55
N ASN A 94 -4.06 -21.19 -1.04
CA ASN A 94 -5.17 -21.99 -1.56
C ASN A 94 -6.00 -21.27 -2.64
N ASN A 95 -5.66 -20.03 -3.01
CA ASN A 95 -6.43 -19.27 -3.98
C ASN A 95 -6.14 -19.77 -5.41
N PRO A 96 -7.16 -20.12 -6.22
CA PRO A 96 -6.95 -20.62 -7.59
C PRO A 96 -6.32 -19.58 -8.53
N ASN A 97 -6.35 -18.29 -8.17
CA ASN A 97 -5.71 -17.22 -8.94
C ASN A 97 -4.22 -17.08 -8.64
N ARG A 98 -3.70 -17.73 -7.59
CA ARG A 98 -2.27 -17.70 -7.26
C ARG A 98 -1.48 -18.51 -8.28
N LYS A 99 -0.47 -17.88 -8.88
CA LYS A 99 0.31 -18.47 -9.98
C LYS A 99 1.48 -19.34 -9.53
N GLY A 100 1.95 -19.19 -8.30
CA GLY A 100 3.08 -19.96 -7.77
C GLY A 100 3.73 -19.32 -6.55
N GLU A 101 4.93 -19.80 -6.21
CA GLU A 101 5.77 -19.23 -5.15
C GLU A 101 6.03 -17.74 -5.42
N ASP A 102 6.02 -16.94 -4.35
CA ASP A 102 6.18 -15.49 -4.36
C ASP A 102 5.15 -14.68 -5.14
N ASP A 103 4.20 -15.30 -5.83
CA ASP A 103 3.13 -14.59 -6.51
C ASP A 103 2.35 -13.76 -5.48
N MET A 104 2.23 -12.46 -5.73
CA MET A 104 1.41 -11.55 -4.94
C MET A 104 0.09 -11.24 -5.65
N GLY A 105 0.01 -11.53 -6.95
CA GLY A 105 -1.13 -11.18 -7.78
C GLY A 105 -1.27 -9.68 -8.00
N ARG A 106 -2.49 -9.22 -8.32
CA ARG A 106 -2.80 -7.85 -8.75
C ARG A 106 -2.95 -6.87 -7.58
N VAL A 107 -1.87 -6.69 -6.81
CA VAL A 107 -1.79 -5.75 -5.68
C VAL A 107 -1.29 -4.35 -6.13
N TYR A 108 -1.03 -3.45 -5.16
CA TYR A 108 -0.61 -2.05 -5.32
C TYR A 108 0.00 -1.69 -6.68
N GLY A 109 1.26 -2.09 -6.94
CA GLY A 109 1.98 -1.68 -8.15
C GLY A 109 1.25 -2.03 -9.45
N VAL A 110 0.62 -3.21 -9.50
CA VAL A 110 -0.16 -3.66 -10.66
C VAL A 110 -1.37 -2.76 -10.87
N GLN A 111 -2.10 -2.41 -9.81
CA GLN A 111 -3.24 -1.50 -9.90
C GLN A 111 -2.79 -0.11 -10.36
N GLY A 112 -1.65 0.38 -9.86
CA GLY A 112 -1.14 1.71 -10.25
C GLY A 112 -0.64 1.80 -11.70
N ARG A 113 -0.04 0.71 -12.23
CA ARG A 113 0.60 0.69 -13.55
C ARG A 113 -0.23 0.01 -14.65
N ALA A 114 -1.20 -0.82 -14.29
CA ALA A 114 -1.97 -1.65 -15.22
C ALA A 114 -3.39 -1.94 -14.70
N TRP A 115 -4.09 -0.89 -14.25
CA TRP A 115 -5.50 -0.95 -13.85
C TRP A 115 -6.36 -1.50 -15.00
N GLN A 116 -7.26 -2.44 -14.74
CA GLN A 116 -8.14 -2.95 -15.80
C GLN A 116 -9.36 -2.06 -16.00
N LYS A 117 -9.56 -1.58 -17.23
CA LYS A 117 -10.80 -0.89 -17.62
C LYS A 117 -11.90 -1.91 -17.94
N PRO A 118 -13.18 -1.49 -17.96
CA PRO A 118 -14.30 -2.38 -18.33
C PRO A 118 -14.19 -2.99 -19.73
N ASP A 119 -13.45 -2.34 -20.64
CA ASP A 119 -13.18 -2.83 -22.01
C ASP A 119 -12.04 -3.88 -22.06
N GLY A 120 -11.45 -4.24 -20.92
CA GLY A 120 -10.35 -5.21 -20.80
C GLY A 120 -8.97 -4.64 -21.14
N THR A 121 -8.86 -3.34 -21.43
CA THR A 121 -7.57 -2.71 -21.71
C THR A 121 -6.97 -2.06 -20.45
N PRO A 122 -5.64 -2.03 -20.33
CA PRO A 122 -4.99 -1.48 -19.14
C PRO A 122 -4.99 0.06 -19.13
N LEU A 123 -4.99 0.65 -17.93
CA LEU A 123 -4.74 2.05 -17.65
C LEU A 123 -3.54 2.17 -16.70
N ASP A 124 -2.49 2.86 -17.14
CA ASP A 124 -1.37 3.25 -16.30
C ASP A 124 -1.71 4.58 -15.60
N GLN A 125 -2.35 4.48 -14.43
CA GLN A 125 -2.80 5.64 -13.65
C GLN A 125 -1.63 6.56 -13.30
N LEU A 126 -0.51 5.98 -12.85
CA LEU A 126 0.67 6.74 -12.48
C LEU A 126 1.26 7.49 -13.67
N LYS A 127 1.38 6.83 -14.83
CA LYS A 127 1.90 7.49 -16.03
C LYS A 127 1.00 8.63 -16.47
N LYS A 128 -0.33 8.45 -16.44
CA LYS A 128 -1.30 9.51 -16.73
C LYS A 128 -1.06 10.74 -15.84
N ILE A 129 -0.89 10.53 -14.53
CA ILE A 129 -0.63 11.63 -13.57
C ILE A 129 0.68 12.35 -13.88
N ILE A 130 1.76 11.59 -14.09
CA ILE A 130 3.08 12.17 -14.41
C ILE A 130 3.02 12.97 -15.72
N ASP A 131 2.40 12.42 -16.76
CA ASP A 131 2.30 13.07 -18.07
C ASP A 131 1.49 14.37 -17.95
N ASN A 132 0.37 14.37 -17.23
CA ASN A 132 -0.44 15.57 -17.02
C ASN A 132 0.31 16.66 -16.24
N LEU A 133 0.90 16.30 -15.08
CA LEU A 133 1.66 17.25 -14.27
C LEU A 133 2.86 17.82 -15.02
N SER A 134 3.58 16.98 -15.78
CA SER A 134 4.74 17.42 -16.57
C SER A 134 4.36 18.36 -17.71
N ASN A 135 3.14 18.24 -18.23
CA ASN A 135 2.60 19.08 -19.30
C ASN A 135 1.78 20.27 -18.78
N GLY A 136 1.68 20.47 -17.46
CA GLY A 136 0.91 21.56 -16.85
C GLY A 136 -0.60 21.44 -17.08
N VAL A 137 -1.12 20.21 -17.26
CA VAL A 137 -2.56 19.95 -17.41
C VAL A 137 -3.22 20.02 -16.03
N ASP A 138 -4.23 20.88 -15.90
CA ASP A 138 -5.09 20.93 -14.71
C ASP A 138 -6.21 19.89 -14.82
N ASP A 139 -6.05 18.78 -14.10
CA ASP A 139 -7.03 17.71 -14.03
C ASP A 139 -7.34 17.40 -12.56
N ARG A 140 -8.61 17.54 -12.19
CA ARG A 140 -9.09 17.22 -10.84
C ARG A 140 -9.14 15.71 -10.56
N GLY A 141 -8.87 14.90 -11.57
CA GLY A 141 -8.74 13.45 -11.51
C GLY A 141 -7.30 12.94 -11.40
N GLU A 142 -6.34 13.73 -10.90
CA GLU A 142 -5.01 13.22 -10.53
C GLU A 142 -5.03 12.38 -9.27
N ILE A 143 -5.71 11.23 -9.38
CA ILE A 143 -5.95 10.29 -8.31
C ILE A 143 -5.33 8.96 -8.72
N LEU A 144 -4.48 8.41 -7.83
CA LEU A 144 -3.94 7.07 -7.98
C LEU A 144 -4.66 6.13 -7.02
N SER A 145 -5.50 5.23 -7.54
CA SER A 145 -6.21 4.25 -6.73
C SER A 145 -5.57 2.87 -6.81
N PHE A 146 -5.48 2.19 -5.68
CA PHE A 146 -5.16 0.77 -5.58
C PHE A 146 -6.40 -0.08 -5.29
N TYR A 147 -7.54 0.56 -5.03
CA TYR A 147 -8.75 -0.07 -4.51
C TYR A 147 -9.68 -0.47 -5.65
N ASN A 148 -9.45 -1.65 -6.22
CA ASN A 148 -10.30 -2.25 -7.25
C ASN A 148 -11.13 -3.42 -6.67
N PRO A 149 -12.40 -3.19 -6.26
CA PRO A 149 -13.25 -4.26 -5.72
C PRO A 149 -13.50 -5.42 -6.68
N GLY A 150 -13.37 -5.19 -8.00
CA GLY A 150 -13.56 -6.22 -9.02
C GLY A 150 -12.36 -7.15 -9.20
N GLU A 151 -11.26 -6.94 -8.45
CA GLU A 151 -10.04 -7.76 -8.55
C GLU A 151 -9.49 -8.18 -7.18
N PHE A 152 -10.26 -8.06 -6.09
CA PHE A 152 -9.74 -8.33 -4.74
C PHE A 152 -9.32 -9.79 -4.52
N GLU A 153 -9.94 -10.73 -5.21
CA GLU A 153 -9.60 -12.15 -5.22
C GLU A 153 -8.36 -12.48 -6.05
N LEU A 154 -7.85 -11.52 -6.83
CA LEU A 154 -6.69 -11.67 -7.70
C LEU A 154 -5.37 -11.26 -7.03
N GLY A 155 -5.37 -10.97 -5.72
CA GLY A 155 -4.16 -10.58 -4.99
C GLY A 155 -4.08 -11.18 -3.59
N CYS A 156 -2.86 -11.29 -3.06
CA CYS A 156 -2.58 -11.90 -1.76
C CYS A 156 -3.07 -11.05 -0.57
N LEU A 157 -3.33 -9.77 -0.80
CA LEU A 157 -3.84 -8.83 0.20
C LEU A 157 -4.58 -7.66 -0.48
N ARG A 158 -5.67 -7.21 0.14
CA ARG A 158 -6.33 -5.95 -0.25
C ARG A 158 -5.46 -4.75 0.13
N PRO A 159 -5.52 -3.63 -0.62
CA PRO A 159 -4.77 -2.43 -0.29
C PRO A 159 -5.20 -1.83 1.07
N CYS A 160 -4.23 -1.56 1.93
CA CYS A 160 -4.43 -0.79 3.16
C CYS A 160 -4.46 0.71 2.86
N MET A 161 -3.44 1.20 2.14
CA MET A 161 -3.47 2.53 1.55
C MET A 161 -4.22 2.43 0.22
N HIS A 162 -5.42 2.98 0.17
CA HIS A 162 -6.35 2.75 -0.94
C HIS A 162 -6.17 3.74 -2.09
N THR A 163 -5.77 4.98 -1.80
CA THR A 163 -5.72 6.06 -2.78
C THR A 163 -4.68 7.12 -2.40
N HIS A 164 -4.02 7.71 -3.42
CA HIS A 164 -3.37 9.02 -3.34
C HIS A 164 -4.19 10.05 -4.10
N THR A 165 -4.36 11.23 -3.51
CA THR A 165 -5.11 12.39 -4.04
C THR A 165 -4.27 13.64 -3.98
#